data_AF-A0A1A9W6P2-F1
#
_entry.id   AF-A0A1A9W6P2-F1
#
_cell.length_a   1.000
_cell.length_b   1.000
_cell.length_c   1.000
_cell.angle_alpha   90.00
_cell.angle_beta   90.00
_cell.angle_gamma   90.00
#
_symmetry.space_group_name_H-M   'P 1'
#
loop_
_entity.id
_entity.type
_entity.pdbx_description
1 polymer ?
#
loop_
_entity_poly.entity_id
_entity_poly.type
_entity_poly.pdbx_seq_one_letter_code
_entity_poly.pdbx_strand_id
1 'polypeptide(L)'
;MFNLPNVSTPWKDLRKKHKQIQASLGRKQSYNSGSGGNEDEGGGGEITKILEDTIKIIRGTRLFDYDSYKPNFEGKFRCLDGSEEVPFQQVNDDYCDCLGDGSDEPSTNACNNGRFYCKYQKRHITGRGRDIFVFSSRVNDGICDCCDGSDEWEGTNCKNRCLT
;
A
#
# COMPACT_ATOMS: atom_id res chain seq x y z
N MET A 1 14.32 -51.05 -3.23
CA MET A 1 13.49 -49.86 -3.46
C MET A 1 13.15 -49.27 -2.10
N PHE A 2 13.81 -48.18 -1.70
CA PHE A 2 13.44 -47.48 -0.47
C PHE A 2 12.42 -46.41 -0.85
N ASN A 3 11.16 -46.62 -0.45
CA ASN A 3 10.14 -45.57 -0.52
C ASN A 3 10.47 -44.53 0.55
N LEU A 4 10.82 -43.31 0.12
CA LEU A 4 10.92 -42.18 1.03
C LEU A 4 9.50 -41.80 1.48
N PRO A 5 9.26 -41.57 2.78
CA PRO A 5 7.96 -41.13 3.25
C PRO A 5 7.63 -39.76 2.64
N ASN A 6 6.36 -39.58 2.28
CA ASN A 6 5.81 -38.34 1.74
C ASN A 6 5.84 -37.26 2.82
N VAL A 7 6.97 -36.55 2.95
CA VAL A 7 7.10 -35.39 3.83
C VAL A 7 6.36 -34.23 3.16
N SER A 8 5.21 -33.84 3.72
CA SER A 8 4.58 -32.56 3.39
C SER A 8 5.60 -31.45 3.66
N THR A 9 6.10 -30.85 2.59
CA THR A 9 7.11 -29.79 2.70
C THR A 9 6.45 -28.57 3.38
N PRO A 10 6.92 -28.13 4.56
CA PRO A 10 6.31 -27.03 5.31
C PRO A 10 6.14 -25.75 4.47
N TRP A 11 7.03 -25.56 3.50
CA TRP A 11 7.01 -24.47 2.52
C TRP A 11 5.76 -24.41 1.64
N LYS A 12 5.15 -25.56 1.31
CA LYS A 12 3.91 -25.58 0.50
C LYS A 12 2.74 -25.05 1.30
N ASP A 13 2.66 -25.40 2.57
CA ASP A 13 1.61 -24.92 3.47
C ASP A 13 1.80 -23.44 3.82
N LEU A 14 3.04 -22.99 4.05
CA LEU A 14 3.34 -21.57 4.24
C LEU A 14 2.98 -20.72 3.01
N ARG A 15 3.30 -21.17 1.80
CA ARG A 15 2.89 -20.47 0.56
C ARG A 15 1.37 -20.44 0.40
N LYS A 16 0.67 -21.52 0.75
CA LYS A 16 -0.79 -21.58 0.71
C LYS A 16 -1.41 -20.60 1.71
N LYS A 17 -0.88 -20.54 2.94
CA LYS A 17 -1.28 -19.57 3.97
C LYS A 17 -1.04 -18.13 3.52
N HIS A 18 0.15 -17.82 3.02
CA HIS A 18 0.45 -16.49 2.49
C HIS A 18 -0.53 -16.08 1.37
N LYS A 19 -0.83 -16.98 0.42
CA LYS A 19 -1.80 -16.72 -0.65
C LYS A 19 -3.23 -16.51 -0.11
N GLN A 20 -3.63 -17.23 0.94
CA GLN A 20 -4.92 -17.04 1.61
C GLN A 20 -4.97 -15.70 2.36
N ILE A 21 -3.89 -15.31 3.04
CA ILE A 21 -3.79 -14.03 3.74
C ILE A 21 -3.92 -12.88 2.74
N GLN A 22 -3.14 -12.90 1.65
CA GLN A 22 -3.23 -11.92 0.55
C GLN A 22 -4.65 -11.77 0.00
N ALA A 23 -5.39 -12.88 -0.16
CA ALA A 23 -6.77 -12.87 -0.62
C ALA A 23 -7.77 -12.36 0.44
N SER A 24 -7.47 -12.57 1.74
CA SER A 24 -8.35 -12.22 2.87
C SER A 24 -8.25 -10.76 3.32
N LEU A 25 -7.17 -10.06 2.97
CA LEU A 25 -6.91 -8.66 3.37
C LEU A 25 -7.88 -7.62 2.76
N GLY A 26 -8.95 -8.05 2.07
CA GLY A 26 -10.06 -7.21 1.63
C GLY A 26 -9.71 -6.15 0.57
N ARG A 27 -10.74 -5.69 -0.16
CA ARG A 27 -10.61 -4.51 -1.03
C ARG A 27 -10.53 -3.25 -0.15
N LYS A 28 -9.38 -2.57 -0.15
CA LYS A 28 -9.26 -1.15 0.24
C LYS A 28 -9.25 -0.33 -1.07
N GLN A 29 -10.18 0.63 -1.11
CA GLN A 29 -10.56 1.63 -2.14
C GLN A 29 -10.02 1.46 -3.58
N SER A 30 -10.95 1.21 -4.52
CA SER A 30 -10.75 1.38 -5.96
C SER A 30 -10.58 2.87 -6.27
N TYR A 31 -9.40 3.27 -6.76
CA TYR A 31 -9.22 4.57 -7.38
C TYR A 31 -9.78 4.49 -8.80
N ASN A 32 -10.92 5.13 -9.03
CA ASN A 32 -11.44 5.33 -10.38
C ASN A 32 -10.71 6.52 -11.01
N SER A 33 -9.66 6.25 -11.79
CA SER A 33 -9.09 7.25 -12.70
C SER A 33 -10.04 7.41 -13.88
N GLY A 34 -11.03 8.28 -13.72
CA GLY A 34 -11.94 8.63 -14.81
C GLY A 34 -11.23 9.46 -15.87
N SER A 35 -11.17 8.93 -17.09
CA SER A 35 -11.07 9.71 -18.32
C SER A 35 -11.81 8.93 -19.41
N GLY A 36 -12.88 9.52 -19.96
CA GLY A 36 -13.86 8.83 -20.80
C GLY A 36 -13.45 8.58 -22.26
N GLY A 37 -14.25 7.75 -22.95
CA GLY A 37 -14.25 7.54 -24.40
C GLY A 37 -14.79 6.16 -24.82
N ASN A 38 -15.79 6.16 -25.72
CA ASN A 38 -16.73 5.11 -26.15
C ASN A 38 -16.21 3.73 -26.65
N GLU A 39 -17.12 2.76 -26.48
CA GLU A 39 -17.52 1.58 -27.29
C GLU A 39 -16.56 1.02 -28.37
N ASP A 40 -16.18 -0.26 -28.22
CA ASP A 40 -16.38 -1.29 -29.26
C ASP A 40 -16.07 -2.71 -28.74
N GLU A 41 -16.75 -3.69 -29.36
CA GLU A 41 -16.87 -5.10 -28.99
C GLU A 41 -15.58 -5.94 -29.12
N GLY A 42 -15.49 -6.99 -28.28
CA GLY A 42 -14.88 -8.27 -28.69
C GLY A 42 -13.51 -8.63 -28.10
N GLY A 43 -13.50 -9.63 -27.21
CA GLY A 43 -12.39 -10.58 -27.01
C GLY A 43 -11.18 -10.08 -26.20
N GLY A 44 -11.16 -10.33 -24.89
CA GLY A 44 -10.03 -9.93 -24.04
C GLY A 44 -9.95 -10.60 -22.68
N GLY A 45 -10.20 -11.91 -22.58
CA GLY A 45 -10.13 -12.65 -21.31
C GLY A 45 -8.73 -12.78 -20.67
N GLU A 46 -7.67 -12.31 -21.35
CA GLU A 46 -6.28 -12.43 -20.90
C GLU A 46 -5.66 -11.10 -20.47
N ILE A 47 -6.11 -9.97 -21.04
CA ILE A 47 -5.64 -8.62 -20.68
C ILE A 47 -6.28 -8.15 -19.36
N THR A 48 -7.52 -8.57 -19.08
CA THR A 48 -8.23 -8.25 -17.83
C THR A 48 -7.55 -8.83 -16.60
N LYS A 49 -6.87 -9.98 -16.73
CA LYS A 49 -6.14 -10.63 -15.64
C LYS A 49 -4.82 -9.94 -15.28
N ILE A 50 -4.17 -9.30 -16.25
CA ILE A 50 -2.90 -8.57 -16.05
C ILE A 50 -3.14 -7.22 -15.35
N LEU A 51 -4.33 -6.63 -15.52
CA LEU A 51 -4.77 -5.44 -14.79
C LEU A 51 -5.39 -5.74 -13.41
N GLU A 52 -5.78 -6.99 -13.15
CA GLU A 52 -6.22 -7.44 -11.82
C GLU A 52 -5.07 -7.59 -10.82
N ASP A 53 -3.83 -7.80 -11.29
CA ASP A 53 -2.60 -7.61 -10.51
C ASP A 53 -2.19 -6.11 -10.50
N THR A 54 -3.17 -5.23 -10.39
CA THR A 54 -2.92 -3.80 -10.13
C THR A 54 -2.11 -3.71 -8.84
N ILE A 55 -0.86 -3.23 -8.97
CA ILE A 55 0.04 -2.94 -7.85
C ILE A 55 -0.74 -2.15 -6.81
N LYS A 56 -1.14 -2.82 -5.71
CA LYS A 56 -1.96 -2.22 -4.66
C LYS A 56 -1.03 -1.48 -3.70
N ILE A 57 -0.68 -0.25 -4.06
CA ILE A 57 0.15 0.63 -3.24
C ILE A 57 -0.68 1.10 -2.05
N ILE A 58 -0.17 0.89 -0.82
CA ILE A 58 -0.79 1.40 0.40
C ILE A 58 -0.73 2.93 0.37
N ARG A 59 -1.85 3.60 0.67
CA ARG A 59 -1.91 5.07 0.74
C ARG A 59 -0.83 5.59 1.69
N GLY A 60 -0.24 6.73 1.34
CA GLY A 60 0.77 7.38 2.17
C GLY A 60 2.11 6.67 2.21
N THR A 61 2.34 5.63 1.39
CA THR A 61 3.66 4.97 1.26
C THR A 61 4.48 5.52 0.10
N ARG A 62 5.81 5.38 0.19
CA ARG A 62 6.71 5.66 -0.94
C ARG A 62 6.62 4.55 -1.97
N LEU A 63 6.65 4.91 -3.25
CA LEU A 63 6.62 3.94 -4.35
C LEU A 63 7.74 2.88 -4.24
N PHE A 64 8.93 3.27 -3.75
CA PHE A 64 10.04 2.34 -3.60
C PHE A 64 9.92 1.40 -2.39
N ASP A 65 9.09 1.74 -1.40
CA ASP A 65 8.84 0.87 -0.24
C ASP A 65 7.74 -0.15 -0.53
N TYR A 66 7.14 -0.14 -1.73
CA TYR A 66 6.02 -1.00 -2.09
C TYR A 66 6.22 -2.48 -1.74
N ASP A 67 7.43 -3.02 -1.95
CA ASP A 67 7.72 -4.41 -1.64
C ASP A 67 7.83 -4.70 -0.13
N SER A 68 8.18 -3.69 0.68
CA SER A 68 8.23 -3.78 2.14
C SER A 68 6.83 -3.81 2.78
N TYR A 69 5.86 -3.18 2.13
CA TYR A 69 4.45 -3.15 2.57
C TYR A 69 3.64 -4.38 2.11
N LYS A 70 4.27 -5.55 2.14
CA LYS A 70 3.64 -6.84 1.90
C LYS A 70 3.85 -7.72 3.13
N PRO A 71 2.83 -8.48 3.58
CA PRO A 71 3.03 -9.42 4.66
C PRO A 71 4.07 -10.46 4.25
N ASN A 72 4.92 -10.87 5.20
CA ASN A 72 5.80 -12.01 5.02
C ASN A 72 5.00 -13.33 4.97
N PHE A 73 5.70 -14.48 4.96
CA PHE A 73 5.03 -15.79 4.92
C PHE A 73 4.24 -16.13 6.19
N GLU A 74 4.49 -15.42 7.30
CA GLU A 74 3.77 -15.54 8.57
C GLU A 74 2.59 -14.58 8.67
N GLY A 75 2.39 -13.69 7.68
CA GLY A 75 1.35 -12.67 7.75
C GLY A 75 1.74 -11.42 8.53
N LYS A 76 3.04 -11.20 8.76
CA LYS A 76 3.55 -10.03 9.50
C LYS A 76 4.13 -8.96 8.57
N PHE A 77 4.01 -7.72 9.00
CA PHE A 77 4.77 -6.58 8.50
C PHE A 77 6.03 -6.41 9.36
N ARG A 78 7.13 -6.00 8.74
CA ARG A 78 8.35 -5.63 9.45
C ARG A 78 8.52 -4.13 9.33
N CYS A 79 8.69 -3.42 10.44
CA CYS A 79 8.94 -1.98 10.42
C CYS A 79 10.16 -1.67 9.54
N LEU A 80 10.16 -0.53 8.85
CA LEU A 80 11.18 -0.23 7.84
C LEU A 80 12.57 0.01 8.44
N ASP A 81 12.62 0.50 9.67
CA ASP A 81 13.85 0.58 10.48
C ASP A 81 14.34 -0.79 10.98
N GLY A 82 13.49 -1.81 10.88
CA GLY A 82 13.77 -3.18 11.26
C GLY A 82 13.70 -3.46 12.75
N SER A 83 13.13 -2.56 13.55
CA SER A 83 13.01 -2.65 15.01
C SER A 83 12.13 -3.81 15.47
N GLU A 84 10.99 -4.03 14.81
CA GLU A 84 10.01 -5.04 15.19
C GLU A 84 9.22 -5.61 13.99
N GLU A 85 8.49 -6.70 14.25
CA GLU A 85 7.52 -7.28 13.33
C GLU A 85 6.14 -7.37 13.99
N VAL A 86 5.13 -6.90 13.27
CA VAL A 86 3.74 -6.79 13.74
C VAL A 86 2.81 -7.57 12.78
N PRO A 87 1.71 -8.18 13.24
CA PRO A 87 0.64 -8.65 12.36
C PRO A 87 0.29 -7.62 11.28
N PHE A 88 0.22 -8.02 10.01
CA PHE A 88 -0.05 -7.08 8.91
C PHE A 88 -1.42 -6.38 9.01
N GLN A 89 -2.33 -6.92 9.81
CA GLN A 89 -3.62 -6.30 10.12
C GLN A 89 -3.49 -5.01 10.93
N GLN A 90 -2.36 -4.83 11.64
CA GLN A 90 -2.04 -3.61 12.37
C GLN A 90 -1.53 -2.49 11.46
N VAL A 91 -1.31 -2.77 10.17
CA VAL A 91 -0.91 -1.71 9.24
C VAL A 91 -2.12 -0.83 8.89
N ASN A 92 -2.08 0.43 9.30
CA ASN A 92 -3.18 1.41 9.26
C ASN A 92 -4.38 0.95 10.07
N ASP A 93 -4.15 0.64 11.34
CA ASP A 93 -5.19 0.32 12.32
C ASP A 93 -5.47 1.45 13.34
N ASP A 94 -4.91 2.64 13.10
CA ASP A 94 -4.97 3.82 13.96
C ASP A 94 -4.26 3.64 15.31
N TYR A 95 -3.33 2.68 15.41
CA TYR A 95 -2.46 2.50 16.56
C TYR A 95 -0.98 2.47 16.14
N CYS A 96 -0.10 3.09 16.93
CA CYS A 96 1.32 3.14 16.59
C CYS A 96 2.10 2.00 17.26
N ASP A 97 2.33 0.93 16.52
CA ASP A 97 3.19 -0.18 16.89
C ASP A 97 4.66 0.08 16.53
N CYS A 98 4.99 0.55 15.32
CA CYS A 98 6.38 0.79 14.91
C CYS A 98 6.97 2.07 15.51
N LEU A 99 7.33 2.06 16.80
CA LEU A 99 7.70 3.29 17.53
C LEU A 99 8.95 4.00 16.98
N GLY A 100 9.84 3.28 16.30
CA GLY A 100 11.09 3.84 15.78
C GLY A 100 10.92 4.70 14.51
N ASP A 101 9.99 4.32 13.63
CA ASP A 101 9.81 4.97 12.32
C ASP A 101 8.36 5.28 11.90
N GLY A 102 7.37 4.80 12.64
CA GLY A 102 5.93 4.93 12.37
C GLY A 102 5.48 4.30 11.06
N SER A 103 6.20 3.29 10.57
CA SER A 103 5.98 2.71 9.25
C SER A 103 4.77 1.78 9.14
N ASP A 104 4.17 1.36 10.25
CA ASP A 104 2.90 0.66 10.29
C ASP A 104 1.70 1.56 9.95
N GLU A 105 1.82 2.86 10.20
CA GLU A 105 0.73 3.83 10.06
C GLU A 105 0.95 4.87 8.92
N PRO A 106 1.20 4.45 7.66
CA PRO A 106 1.50 5.38 6.58
C PRO A 106 0.30 6.24 6.14
N SER A 107 -0.94 5.85 6.43
CA SER A 107 -2.16 6.54 6.00
C SER A 107 -3.01 7.10 7.13
N THR A 108 -2.53 7.05 8.37
CA THR A 108 -3.22 7.56 9.56
C THR A 108 -2.33 8.59 10.28
N ASN A 109 -2.85 9.18 11.35
CA ASN A 109 -2.15 10.14 12.19
C ASN A 109 -1.66 9.55 13.53
N ALA A 110 -1.62 8.21 13.67
CA ALA A 110 -1.36 7.55 14.94
C ALA A 110 0.10 7.65 15.43
N CYS A 111 1.08 7.74 14.52
CA CYS A 111 2.50 7.81 14.88
C CYS A 111 3.08 9.23 14.85
N ASN A 112 3.69 9.67 15.95
CA ASN A 112 4.30 11.02 16.08
C ASN A 112 5.46 11.28 15.10
N ASN A 113 6.21 10.24 14.73
CA ASN A 113 7.34 10.25 13.80
C ASN A 113 6.97 9.76 12.39
N GLY A 114 5.70 9.43 12.17
CA GLY A 114 5.20 8.92 10.90
C GLY A 114 5.24 9.96 9.78
N ARG A 115 5.26 9.46 8.55
CA ARG A 115 5.30 10.27 7.33
C ARG A 115 4.24 9.77 6.35
N PHE A 116 3.41 10.69 5.88
CA PHE A 116 2.46 10.45 4.81
C PHE A 116 3.01 10.97 3.50
N TYR A 117 3.23 10.09 2.53
CA TYR A 117 3.73 10.47 1.21
C TYR A 117 2.56 10.85 0.28
N CYS A 118 2.57 12.09 -0.21
CA CYS A 118 1.49 12.63 -1.04
C CYS A 118 1.34 11.86 -2.36
N LYS A 119 0.12 11.46 -2.68
CA LYS A 119 -0.24 10.55 -3.79
C LYS A 119 -0.33 11.24 -5.15
N TYR A 120 0.66 12.05 -5.52
CA TYR A 120 0.83 12.47 -6.90
C TYR A 120 2.23 13.04 -7.09
N GLN A 121 3.14 12.18 -7.52
CA GLN A 121 4.21 12.63 -8.39
C GLN A 121 4.33 11.59 -9.49
N LYS A 122 3.86 11.94 -10.69
CA LYS A 122 4.41 11.33 -11.89
C LYS A 122 5.90 11.61 -11.82
N ARG A 123 6.67 10.64 -11.31
CA ARG A 123 8.12 10.65 -11.42
C ARG A 123 8.38 10.90 -12.89
N HIS A 124 9.08 11.99 -13.21
CA HIS A 124 9.57 12.18 -14.55
C HIS A 124 10.29 10.88 -14.93
N ILE A 125 10.06 10.30 -16.10
CA ILE A 125 10.56 8.95 -16.47
C ILE A 125 12.08 8.80 -16.25
N THR A 126 12.78 9.94 -16.18
CA THR A 126 14.20 10.10 -15.85
C THR A 126 14.55 9.95 -14.36
N GLY A 127 13.61 9.67 -13.46
CA GLY A 127 13.85 9.56 -12.02
C GLY A 127 14.12 10.87 -11.27
N ARG A 128 13.81 12.03 -11.87
CA ARG A 128 14.02 13.35 -11.24
C ARG A 128 12.75 13.77 -10.47
N GLY A 129 12.91 14.05 -9.18
CA GLY A 129 11.84 14.49 -8.27
C GLY A 129 12.23 14.20 -6.82
N ARG A 130 11.79 15.03 -5.87
CA ARG A 130 11.96 14.78 -4.43
C ARG A 130 10.67 14.17 -3.89
N ASP A 131 10.78 13.17 -3.02
CA ASP A 131 9.62 12.66 -2.29
C ASP A 131 8.97 13.82 -1.52
N ILE A 132 7.68 14.08 -1.77
CA ILE A 132 6.88 15.06 -1.02
C ILE A 132 6.08 14.26 -0.01
N PHE A 133 6.25 14.61 1.25
CA PHE A 133 5.52 14.04 2.36
C PHE A 133 5.09 15.14 3.33
N VAL A 134 4.09 14.80 4.13
CA VAL A 134 3.65 15.56 5.30
C VAL A 134 3.85 14.70 6.55
N PHE A 135 3.91 15.32 7.72
CA PHE A 135 3.94 14.56 8.97
C PHE A 135 2.59 13.89 9.20
N SER A 136 2.59 12.72 9.85
CA SER A 136 1.34 11.97 10.15
C SER A 136 0.30 12.82 10.88
N SER A 137 0.70 13.78 11.71
CA SER A 137 -0.21 14.71 12.38
C SER A 137 -1.09 15.57 11.45
N ARG A 138 -0.76 15.64 10.16
CA ARG A 138 -1.50 16.39 9.12
C ARG A 138 -2.40 15.50 8.27
N VAL A 139 -2.46 14.22 8.59
CA VAL A 139 -3.35 13.29 7.89
C VAL A 139 -4.73 13.42 8.50
N ASN A 140 -5.72 13.73 7.67
CA ASN A 140 -7.12 13.94 8.06
C ASN A 140 -7.28 14.98 9.19
N ASP A 141 -6.48 16.05 9.18
CA ASP A 141 -6.55 17.12 10.18
C ASP A 141 -7.49 18.27 9.78
N GLY A 142 -8.08 18.18 8.58
CA GLY A 142 -8.99 19.19 8.02
C GLY A 142 -8.30 20.24 7.15
N ILE A 143 -6.99 20.16 6.96
CA ILE A 143 -6.18 21.11 6.20
C ILE A 143 -5.57 20.40 4.99
N CYS A 144 -5.68 21.00 3.81
CA CYS A 144 -5.05 20.46 2.61
C CYS A 144 -3.56 20.84 2.56
N ASP A 145 -2.69 19.97 3.07
CA ASP A 145 -1.23 20.15 3.02
C ASP A 145 -0.62 19.60 1.73
N CYS A 146 -1.05 18.42 1.27
CA CYS A 146 -0.61 17.89 -0.01
C CYS A 146 -1.24 18.69 -1.17
N CYS A 147 -0.46 19.02 -2.20
CA CYS A 147 -1.00 19.75 -3.36
C CYS A 147 -2.12 19.00 -4.08
N ASP A 148 -2.11 17.68 -4.01
CA ASP A 148 -3.12 16.81 -4.61
C ASP A 148 -4.30 16.53 -3.66
N GLY A 149 -4.21 16.95 -2.40
CA GLY A 149 -5.20 16.72 -1.37
C GLY A 149 -5.27 15.28 -0.84
N SER A 150 -4.23 14.47 -1.07
CA SER A 150 -4.26 13.05 -0.76
C SER A 150 -4.17 12.72 0.73
N ASP A 151 -3.67 13.64 1.53
CA ASP A 151 -3.60 13.65 2.99
C ASP A 151 -4.98 13.67 3.66
N GLU A 152 -5.97 14.29 3.01
CA GLU A 152 -7.33 14.45 3.53
C GLU A 152 -8.33 13.47 2.88
N TRP A 153 -8.09 12.18 3.05
CA TRP A 153 -8.83 11.15 2.31
C TRP A 153 -10.14 10.70 2.96
N GLU A 154 -10.39 11.07 4.23
CA GLU A 154 -11.58 10.63 4.99
C GLU A 154 -12.74 11.64 5.00
N GLY A 155 -12.48 12.95 4.90
CA GLY A 155 -13.54 13.95 5.14
C GLY A 155 -13.44 15.28 4.38
N THR A 156 -12.24 15.78 4.10
CA THR A 156 -12.08 17.12 3.49
C THR A 156 -11.96 17.00 1.97
N ASN A 157 -12.76 17.77 1.23
CA ASN A 157 -12.64 17.79 -0.23
C ASN A 157 -11.53 18.75 -0.68
N CYS A 158 -10.31 18.23 -0.77
CA CYS A 158 -9.16 18.96 -1.25
C CYS A 158 -9.05 18.93 -2.77
N LYS A 159 -9.01 20.12 -3.39
CA LYS A 159 -8.80 20.26 -4.85
C LYS A 159 -7.33 20.06 -5.20
N ASN A 160 -7.06 19.32 -6.26
CA ASN A 160 -5.71 19.20 -6.79
C ASN A 160 -5.21 20.56 -7.35
N ARG A 161 -4.12 21.05 -6.78
CA ARG A 161 -3.41 22.29 -7.13
C ARG A 161 -1.95 22.02 -7.49
N CYS A 162 -1.58 20.78 -7.79
CA CYS A 162 -0.22 20.47 -8.21
C CYS A 162 0.10 21.15 -9.54
N LEU A 163 1.32 21.68 -9.64
CA LEU A 163 1.82 22.26 -10.88
C LEU A 163 2.01 21.13 -11.90
N THR A 164 1.43 21.29 -13.08
CA THR A 164 1.61 20.39 -14.23
C THR A 164 2.96 20.58 -14.90
#